data_AF-A0A2I1CW97-F1
#
_entry.id   AF-A0A2I1CW97-F1
#
_cell.length_a   1.000
_cell.length_b   1.000
_cell.length_c   1.000
_cell.angle_alpha   90.00
_cell.angle_beta   90.00
_cell.angle_gamma   90.00
#
_symmetry.space_group_name_H-M   'P 1'
#
loop_
_entity.id
_entity.type
_entity.pdbx_description
1 polymer ?
#
loop_
_entity_poly.entity_id
_entity_poly.type
_entity_poly.pdbx_seq_one_letter_code
_entity_poly.pdbx_strand_id
1 'polypeptide(L)'
;MSSVGLETLEHRGTNGSLSGQPEPGVKAGSSVCLEEPCKQSRGENPYDLDRGTGQHQANDEVPSQVPIAIVGMAVRLPGGVRSTDSFWDLLLSQKDISREVPQDRYNIDAFYSDTQPRAVKARRGYFLDHDMADTDPSAFNMMENETGHLDPQQRLLLEVVWECMENAGQADWRGKDIGCYVGSFSEDWLEMSFRDPLFMSRYHVFGASDFALSNRISYEYDLRGPR
;
A
#
# COMPACT_ATOMS: atom_id res chain seq x y z
N MET A 1 -44.83 18.56 -37.68
CA MET A 1 -45.99 19.50 -37.75
C MET A 1 -46.12 20.16 -36.38
N SER A 2 -46.07 21.51 -36.36
CA SER A 2 -46.21 22.46 -35.22
C SER A 2 -45.13 22.38 -34.12
N SER A 3 -44.28 23.37 -33.78
CA SER A 3 -44.36 24.85 -33.64
C SER A 3 -45.52 25.29 -32.73
N VAL A 4 -45.38 26.07 -31.64
CA VAL A 4 -44.76 27.41 -31.44
C VAL A 4 -44.66 27.66 -29.90
N GLY A 5 -43.58 28.24 -29.34
CA GLY A 5 -43.53 29.62 -28.80
C GLY A 5 -43.24 29.63 -27.29
N LEU A 6 -42.07 30.08 -26.81
CA LEU A 6 -41.69 31.47 -26.43
C LEU A 6 -42.56 32.07 -25.32
N GLU A 7 -41.98 32.29 -24.13
CA GLU A 7 -41.78 33.66 -23.61
C GLU A 7 -40.89 33.71 -22.36
N THR A 8 -40.26 34.87 -22.22
CA THR A 8 -39.09 35.22 -21.41
C THR A 8 -39.50 36.31 -20.42
N LEU A 9 -39.10 36.22 -19.16
CA LEU A 9 -39.02 37.31 -18.16
C LEU A 9 -37.83 36.91 -17.27
N GLU A 10 -36.77 37.70 -17.13
CA GLU A 10 -36.72 38.77 -16.13
C GLU A 10 -35.66 39.85 -16.45
N HIS A 11 -35.73 40.89 -15.63
CA HIS A 11 -35.40 42.29 -15.84
C HIS A 11 -33.91 42.68 -15.93
N ARG A 12 -33.75 43.79 -16.66
CA ARG A 12 -32.60 44.70 -16.71
C ARG A 12 -32.23 45.36 -15.37
N GLY A 13 -30.94 45.67 -15.25
CA GLY A 13 -30.40 46.90 -14.66
C GLY A 13 -29.84 46.72 -13.24
N THR A 14 -28.68 47.26 -12.85
CA THR A 14 -27.91 48.41 -13.36
C THR A 14 -26.47 48.38 -12.85
N ASN A 15 -25.55 48.92 -13.64
CA ASN A 15 -24.17 49.25 -13.26
C ASN A 15 -24.12 50.34 -12.18
N GLY A 16 -23.17 50.22 -11.25
CA GLY A 16 -22.77 51.27 -10.31
C GLY A 16 -21.34 51.03 -9.85
N SER A 17 -20.40 51.69 -10.52
CA SER A 17 -19.00 51.85 -10.11
C SER A 17 -18.92 52.71 -8.84
N LEU A 18 -18.06 52.36 -7.88
CA LEU A 18 -17.30 53.33 -7.08
C LEU A 18 -16.14 52.64 -6.34
N SER A 19 -15.00 53.31 -6.44
CA SER A 19 -13.71 53.12 -5.80
C SER A 19 -13.74 52.94 -4.28
N GLY A 20 -12.84 52.11 -3.74
CA GLY A 20 -12.51 52.11 -2.31
C GLY A 20 -11.76 50.87 -1.84
N GLN A 21 -10.43 50.85 -2.01
CA GLN A 21 -9.51 50.05 -1.17
C GLN A 21 -9.39 50.78 0.19
N PRO A 22 -9.26 50.06 1.33
CA PRO A 22 -7.98 49.45 1.68
C PRO A 22 -8.03 48.07 2.36
N GLU A 23 -7.07 47.23 1.94
CA GLU A 23 -6.41 46.11 2.64
C GLU A 23 -6.65 45.95 4.16
N PRO A 24 -7.06 44.75 4.64
CA PRO A 24 -6.81 44.31 6.00
C PRO A 24 -5.53 43.45 6.09
N GLY A 25 -4.54 43.98 6.80
CA GLY A 25 -3.23 43.37 7.01
C GLY A 25 -3.28 42.00 7.71
N VAL A 26 -2.72 41.01 7.01
CA VAL A 26 -2.28 39.73 7.57
C VAL A 26 -0.91 39.94 8.22
N LYS A 27 -0.82 39.74 9.54
CA LYS A 27 0.47 39.65 10.24
C LYS A 27 1.10 38.29 9.96
N ALA A 28 2.00 38.24 8.98
CA ALA A 28 2.97 37.16 8.81
C ALA A 28 4.16 37.42 9.75
N GLY A 29 4.34 36.57 10.75
CA GLY A 29 5.54 36.53 11.58
C GLY A 29 6.62 35.70 10.90
N SER A 30 7.38 36.32 10.00
CA SER A 30 8.61 35.76 9.44
C SER A 30 9.81 36.48 10.05
N SER A 31 10.51 35.85 11.00
CA SER A 31 11.85 36.28 11.39
C SER A 31 12.86 35.46 10.59
N VAL A 32 13.24 36.00 9.43
CA VAL A 32 14.46 35.66 8.72
C VAL A 32 15.59 36.43 9.40
N CYS A 33 16.49 35.73 10.07
CA CYS A 33 17.75 36.30 10.52
C CYS A 33 18.79 36.08 9.42
N LEU A 34 19.32 37.17 8.88
CA LEU A 34 20.39 37.20 7.89
C LEU A 34 21.72 36.78 8.54
N GLU A 35 22.47 35.94 7.82
CA GLU A 35 23.84 35.54 8.11
C GLU A 35 24.86 36.68 7.92
N GLU A 36 26.02 36.54 8.58
CA GLU A 36 27.41 36.91 8.18
C GLU A 36 28.35 36.60 9.39
N PRO A 37 29.65 36.26 9.21
CA PRO A 37 30.14 34.89 9.00
C PRO A 37 30.96 34.29 10.16
N CYS A 38 31.06 32.96 10.14
CA CYS A 38 31.82 32.11 11.07
C CYS A 38 33.33 32.37 11.02
N LYS A 39 33.93 32.77 12.14
CA LYS A 39 35.39 32.76 12.34
C LYS A 39 35.82 31.39 12.88
N GLN A 40 36.49 30.62 12.03
CA GLN A 40 37.15 29.37 12.38
C GLN A 40 38.31 29.64 13.35
N SER A 41 38.28 29.09 14.56
CA SER A 41 39.49 28.90 15.36
C SER A 41 39.48 27.55 16.09
N ARG A 42 40.33 26.65 15.55
CA ARG A 42 41.07 25.53 16.14
C ARG A 42 40.52 24.86 17.41
N GLY A 43 40.27 23.56 17.27
CA GLY A 43 39.61 22.70 18.23
C GLY A 43 40.37 22.40 19.53
N GLU A 44 39.56 22.20 20.56
CA GLU A 44 39.83 21.38 21.72
C GLU A 44 38.69 20.35 21.80
N ASN A 45 39.04 19.07 21.97
CA ASN A 45 38.11 17.94 21.87
C ASN A 45 37.34 17.76 23.18
N PRO A 46 36.00 17.84 23.22
CA PRO A 46 35.21 17.82 24.45
C PRO A 46 34.99 16.42 25.05
N TYR A 47 35.75 15.40 24.63
CA TYR A 47 35.62 14.02 25.08
C TYR A 47 36.79 13.54 25.96
N ASP A 48 37.14 14.30 27.00
CA ASP A 48 37.99 13.80 28.07
C ASP A 48 37.18 13.75 29.37
N LEU A 49 36.55 12.60 29.62
CA LEU A 49 35.85 12.32 30.87
C LEU A 49 36.58 11.21 31.63
N ASP A 50 37.03 11.63 32.80
CA ASP A 50 37.76 10.96 33.87
C ASP A 50 37.19 9.57 34.24
N ARG A 51 38.10 8.60 34.42
CA ARG A 51 37.76 7.22 34.82
C ARG A 51 37.45 7.17 36.31
N GLY A 52 36.19 7.41 36.67
CA GLY A 52 35.65 7.05 37.98
C GLY A 52 35.26 5.58 38.02
N THR A 53 35.97 4.78 38.82
CA THR A 53 35.62 3.39 39.17
C THR A 53 34.33 3.35 40.00
N GLY A 54 33.19 3.22 39.32
CA GLY A 54 31.93 2.77 39.92
C GLY A 54 31.65 1.35 39.43
N GLN A 55 31.69 0.37 40.34
CA GLN A 55 31.24 -1.00 40.04
C GLN A 55 29.72 -0.98 39.80
N HIS A 56 29.29 -0.73 38.57
CA HIS A 56 27.99 -1.19 38.09
C HIS A 56 28.11 -2.70 37.92
N GLN A 57 27.53 -3.47 38.84
CA GLN A 57 27.24 -4.87 38.59
C GLN A 57 26.21 -4.91 37.45
N ALA A 58 26.70 -4.99 36.22
CA ALA A 58 25.91 -5.33 35.06
C ALA A 58 25.50 -6.80 35.22
N ASN A 59 24.33 -7.02 35.81
CA ASN A 59 23.55 -8.20 35.48
C ASN A 59 23.04 -8.00 34.05
N ASP A 60 23.92 -8.18 33.07
CA ASP A 60 23.54 -8.37 31.67
C ASP A 60 22.97 -9.79 31.54
N GLU A 61 21.77 -10.00 32.10
CA GLU A 61 20.91 -11.07 31.62
C GLU A 61 20.49 -10.67 30.21
N VAL A 62 21.19 -11.23 29.21
CA VAL A 62 20.70 -11.27 27.83
C VAL A 62 19.25 -11.77 27.91
N PRO A 63 18.24 -10.99 27.45
CA PRO A 63 16.86 -11.46 27.47
C PRO A 63 16.85 -12.81 26.79
N SER A 64 16.46 -13.86 27.54
CA SER A 64 16.34 -15.20 26.98
C SER A 64 15.45 -15.08 25.76
N GLN A 65 16.00 -15.34 24.57
CA GLN A 65 15.24 -15.23 23.34
C GLN A 65 14.05 -16.19 23.44
N VAL A 66 12.84 -15.63 23.56
CA VAL A 66 11.63 -16.44 23.63
C VAL A 66 11.41 -17.04 22.25
N PRO A 67 11.36 -18.39 22.11
CA PRO A 67 11.12 -19.01 20.82
C PRO A 67 9.73 -18.63 20.30
N ILE A 68 9.64 -18.30 19.01
CA ILE A 68 8.39 -17.94 18.33
C ILE A 68 7.88 -19.16 17.55
N ALA A 69 6.64 -19.57 17.83
CA ALA A 69 5.98 -20.65 17.11
C ALA A 69 5.23 -20.14 15.88
N ILE A 70 5.37 -20.84 14.76
CA ILE A 70 4.52 -20.64 13.58
C ILE A 70 3.33 -21.59 13.73
N VAL A 71 2.15 -21.02 13.98
CA VAL A 71 0.93 -21.79 14.31
C VAL A 71 -0.01 -22.00 13.13
N GLY A 72 0.13 -21.21 12.05
CA GLY A 72 -0.67 -21.34 10.83
C GLY A 72 0.06 -20.76 9.63
N MET A 73 -0.35 -21.19 8.44
CA MET A 73 0.20 -20.76 7.16
C MET A 73 -0.88 -20.89 6.08
N ALA A 74 -0.92 -19.93 5.17
CA ALA A 74 -1.71 -20.01 3.95
C ALA A 74 -0.90 -19.40 2.80
N VAL A 75 -1.12 -19.90 1.59
CA VAL A 75 -0.35 -19.51 0.42
C VAL A 75 -1.23 -19.43 -0.83
N ARG A 76 -0.88 -18.49 -1.70
CA ARG A 76 -1.37 -18.41 -3.08
C ARG A 76 -0.16 -18.36 -3.99
N LEU A 77 0.04 -19.40 -4.77
CA LEU A 77 1.20 -19.52 -5.64
C LEU A 77 0.76 -19.94 -7.05
N PRO A 78 1.61 -19.66 -8.06
CA PRO A 78 1.39 -20.13 -9.43
C PRO A 78 1.25 -21.66 -9.51
N GLY A 79 0.59 -22.15 -10.57
CA GLY A 79 0.39 -23.60 -10.77
C GLY A 79 -0.79 -24.19 -10.02
N GLY A 80 -1.79 -23.37 -9.67
CA GLY A 80 -3.02 -23.75 -9.01
C GLY A 80 -2.89 -23.98 -7.50
N VAL A 81 -1.78 -23.54 -6.91
CA VAL A 81 -1.48 -23.78 -5.50
C VAL A 81 -2.26 -22.79 -4.62
N ARG A 82 -3.18 -23.34 -3.83
CA ARG A 82 -4.08 -22.60 -2.92
C ARG A 82 -4.03 -23.07 -1.48
N SER A 83 -3.21 -24.06 -1.17
CA SER A 83 -3.05 -24.59 0.19
C SER A 83 -1.62 -25.03 0.45
N THR A 84 -1.26 -25.19 1.72
CA THR A 84 0.04 -25.76 2.13
C THR A 84 0.26 -27.16 1.58
N ASP A 85 -0.79 -27.98 1.50
CA ASP A 85 -0.71 -29.34 0.93
C ASP A 85 -0.40 -29.30 -0.57
N SER A 86 -1.13 -28.47 -1.33
CA SER A 86 -0.86 -28.32 -2.77
C SER A 86 0.52 -27.72 -3.04
N PHE A 87 1.02 -26.86 -2.15
CA PHE A 87 2.37 -26.34 -2.22
C PHE A 87 3.41 -27.44 -1.97
N TRP A 88 3.18 -28.31 -0.98
CA TRP A 88 4.05 -29.44 -0.70
C TRP A 88 4.10 -30.43 -1.87
N ASP A 89 2.95 -30.75 -2.46
CA ASP A 89 2.86 -31.60 -3.64
C ASP A 89 3.62 -31.01 -4.84
N LEU A 90 3.53 -29.68 -5.04
CA LEU A 90 4.31 -28.98 -6.06
C LEU A 90 5.82 -29.17 -5.83
N LEU A 91 6.30 -28.96 -4.60
CA LEU A 91 7.72 -29.13 -4.26
C LEU A 91 8.19 -30.57 -4.51
N LEU A 92 7.39 -31.57 -4.11
CA LEU A 92 7.70 -32.98 -4.36
C LEU A 92 7.70 -33.32 -5.85
N SER A 93 6.86 -32.66 -6.65
CA SER A 93 6.79 -32.90 -8.09
C SER A 93 8.03 -32.44 -8.86
N GLN A 94 8.81 -31.49 -8.31
CA GLN A 94 10.00 -30.90 -8.93
C GLN A 94 9.75 -30.36 -10.35
N LYS A 95 8.53 -29.91 -10.64
CA LYS A 95 8.14 -29.39 -11.96
C LYS A 95 8.34 -27.88 -12.05
N ASP A 96 8.85 -27.44 -13.19
CA ASP A 96 8.79 -26.03 -13.57
C ASP A 96 7.35 -25.69 -14.02
N ILE A 97 6.72 -24.79 -13.28
CA ILE A 97 5.37 -24.28 -13.52
C ILE A 97 5.38 -22.92 -14.24
N SER A 98 6.52 -22.51 -14.79
CA SER A 98 6.60 -21.32 -15.63
C SER A 98 5.62 -21.43 -16.81
N ARG A 99 4.98 -20.33 -17.15
CA ARG A 99 4.10 -20.23 -18.32
C ARG A 99 4.38 -18.96 -19.09
N GLU A 100 3.92 -18.92 -20.33
CA GLU A 100 3.95 -17.68 -21.12
C GLU A 100 3.11 -16.60 -20.45
N VAL A 101 3.48 -15.33 -20.64
CA VAL A 101 2.71 -14.21 -20.11
C VAL A 101 1.25 -14.32 -20.57
N PRO A 102 0.27 -14.38 -19.65
CA PRO A 102 -1.13 -14.46 -20.00
C PRO A 102 -1.59 -13.25 -20.83
N GLN A 103 -2.44 -13.48 -21.84
CA GLN A 103 -2.89 -12.43 -22.76
C GLN A 103 -3.73 -11.35 -22.07
N ASP A 104 -4.38 -11.69 -20.95
CA ASP A 104 -5.14 -10.79 -20.09
C ASP A 104 -4.26 -9.86 -19.23
N ARG A 105 -2.94 -10.12 -19.14
CA ARG A 105 -2.01 -9.23 -18.42
C ARG A 105 -1.52 -8.08 -19.29
N TYR A 106 -0.82 -8.42 -20.38
CA TYR A 106 -0.38 -7.46 -21.40
C TYR A 106 0.08 -8.20 -22.65
N ASN A 107 0.13 -7.48 -23.78
CA ASN A 107 0.61 -8.04 -25.04
C ASN A 107 2.14 -8.21 -25.04
N ILE A 108 2.62 -9.38 -24.64
CA ILE A 108 4.06 -9.69 -24.57
C ILE A 108 4.81 -9.48 -25.90
N ASP A 109 4.16 -9.71 -27.04
CA ASP A 109 4.79 -9.54 -28.36
C ASP A 109 5.14 -8.08 -28.66
N ALA A 110 4.41 -7.13 -28.07
CA ALA A 110 4.71 -5.69 -28.21
C ALA A 110 5.89 -5.22 -27.34
N PHE A 111 6.20 -5.94 -26.25
CA PHE A 111 7.21 -5.54 -25.27
C PHE A 111 8.49 -6.38 -25.33
N TYR A 112 8.44 -7.57 -25.92
CA TYR A 112 9.58 -8.48 -25.97
C TYR A 112 10.55 -8.14 -27.11
N SER A 113 11.84 -8.06 -26.80
CA SER A 113 12.92 -8.06 -27.80
C SER A 113 14.24 -8.51 -27.16
N ASP A 114 14.94 -9.43 -27.82
CA ASP A 114 16.26 -9.93 -27.41
C ASP A 114 17.36 -8.85 -27.50
N THR A 115 17.22 -7.93 -28.44
CA THR A 115 18.26 -6.99 -28.90
C THR A 115 18.05 -5.56 -28.38
N GLN A 116 16.81 -5.13 -28.13
CA GLN A 116 16.54 -3.77 -27.66
C GLN A 116 16.86 -3.58 -26.16
N PRO A 117 17.60 -2.52 -25.75
CA PRO A 117 18.03 -2.35 -24.35
C PRO A 117 16.91 -2.17 -23.31
N ARG A 118 15.72 -1.68 -23.72
CA ARG A 118 14.58 -1.40 -22.82
C ARG A 118 13.39 -2.35 -23.00
N ALA A 119 13.57 -3.42 -23.77
CA ALA A 119 12.53 -4.40 -23.99
C ALA A 119 12.57 -5.50 -22.93
N VAL A 120 11.42 -6.13 -22.70
CA VAL A 120 11.30 -7.31 -21.84
C VAL A 120 12.13 -8.44 -22.47
N LYS A 121 12.96 -9.09 -21.65
CA LYS A 121 13.87 -10.16 -22.08
C LYS A 121 13.34 -11.57 -21.88
N ALA A 122 12.25 -11.72 -21.13
CA ALA A 122 11.63 -13.00 -20.82
C ALA A 122 10.17 -13.04 -21.32
N ARG A 123 9.81 -14.10 -22.05
CA ARG A 123 8.41 -14.37 -22.46
C ARG A 123 7.64 -15.21 -21.45
N ARG A 124 8.34 -15.76 -20.45
CA ARG A 124 7.80 -16.68 -19.47
C ARG A 124 8.00 -16.12 -18.07
N GLY A 125 7.07 -16.43 -17.19
CA GLY A 125 7.10 -16.07 -15.79
C GLY A 125 6.19 -16.99 -14.99
N TYR A 126 6.03 -16.67 -13.72
CA TYR A 126 5.13 -17.36 -12.81
C TYR A 126 3.97 -16.44 -12.49
N PHE A 127 2.75 -16.88 -12.77
CA PHE A 127 1.55 -16.07 -12.65
C PHE A 127 0.50 -16.87 -11.90
N LEU A 128 -0.27 -16.19 -11.05
CA LEU A 128 -1.42 -16.80 -10.41
C LEU A 128 -2.45 -17.20 -11.47
N ASP A 129 -3.06 -18.37 -11.30
CA ASP A 129 -4.08 -18.91 -12.21
C ASP A 129 -5.47 -18.29 -11.96
N HIS A 130 -5.61 -17.51 -10.90
CA HIS A 130 -6.84 -16.85 -10.49
C HIS A 130 -7.10 -15.56 -11.27
N ASP A 131 -8.38 -15.24 -11.46
CA ASP A 131 -8.78 -13.90 -11.86
C ASP A 131 -8.51 -12.94 -10.69
N MET A 132 -7.61 -11.99 -10.89
CA MET A 132 -7.26 -10.99 -9.87
C MET A 132 -8.45 -10.07 -9.53
N ALA A 133 -9.52 -10.08 -10.34
CA ALA A 133 -10.77 -9.38 -10.09
C ALA A 133 -11.76 -10.18 -9.23
N ASP A 134 -11.61 -11.50 -9.15
CA ASP A 134 -12.53 -12.38 -8.41
C ASP A 134 -12.13 -12.36 -6.93
N THR A 135 -13.01 -11.85 -6.09
CA THR A 135 -12.87 -11.75 -4.63
C THR A 135 -14.28 -11.64 -4.10
N ASP A 136 -14.64 -12.45 -3.09
CA ASP A 136 -15.97 -12.39 -2.51
C ASP A 136 -16.11 -11.11 -1.65
N PRO A 137 -16.84 -10.08 -2.11
CA PRO A 137 -17.00 -8.86 -1.35
C PRO A 137 -17.88 -9.09 -0.12
N SER A 138 -18.73 -10.13 -0.14
CA SER A 138 -19.69 -10.42 0.93
C SER A 138 -19.04 -11.06 2.16
N ALA A 139 -17.85 -11.63 1.99
CA ALA A 139 -17.04 -12.14 3.09
C ALA A 139 -16.44 -11.01 3.96
N PHE A 140 -16.44 -9.77 3.44
CA PHE A 140 -15.84 -8.61 4.10
C PHE A 140 -16.85 -7.46 4.23
N ASN A 141 -16.60 -6.53 5.14
CA ASN A 141 -17.46 -5.36 5.34
C ASN A 141 -17.18 -4.25 4.30
N MET A 142 -17.16 -4.60 3.00
CA MET A 142 -16.82 -3.68 1.91
C MET A 142 -17.96 -3.55 0.91
N MET A 143 -18.10 -2.35 0.32
CA MET A 143 -19.06 -2.13 -0.77
C MET A 143 -18.51 -2.75 -2.07
N GLU A 144 -19.37 -3.34 -2.89
CA GLU A 144 -18.98 -3.94 -4.18
C GLU A 144 -18.19 -2.97 -5.07
N ASN A 145 -18.60 -1.70 -5.12
CA ASN A 145 -17.90 -0.65 -5.85
C ASN A 145 -16.52 -0.31 -5.25
N GLU A 146 -16.34 -0.43 -3.94
CA GLU A 146 -15.02 -0.25 -3.31
C GLU A 146 -14.11 -1.42 -3.68
N THR A 147 -14.59 -2.66 -3.49
CA THR A 147 -13.83 -3.88 -3.75
C THR A 147 -13.31 -3.91 -5.18
N GLY A 148 -14.12 -3.52 -6.17
CA GLY A 148 -13.71 -3.47 -7.59
C GLY A 148 -12.51 -2.55 -7.90
N HIS A 149 -12.18 -1.59 -7.02
CA HIS A 149 -11.06 -0.67 -7.20
C HIS A 149 -9.84 -0.97 -6.31
N LEU A 150 -9.93 -1.93 -5.39
CA LEU A 150 -8.79 -2.32 -4.56
C LEU A 150 -7.72 -3.02 -5.39
N ASP A 151 -6.47 -2.86 -5.01
CA ASP A 151 -5.36 -3.64 -5.56
C ASP A 151 -5.65 -5.13 -5.34
N PRO A 152 -5.56 -5.98 -6.37
CA PRO A 152 -5.59 -7.42 -6.22
C PRO A 152 -4.71 -7.97 -5.09
N GLN A 153 -3.56 -7.35 -4.80
CA GLN A 153 -2.71 -7.73 -3.67
C GLN A 153 -3.44 -7.60 -2.33
N GLN A 154 -4.17 -6.49 -2.11
CA GLN A 154 -4.96 -6.29 -0.90
C GLN A 154 -6.09 -7.30 -0.79
N ARG A 155 -6.79 -7.56 -1.90
CA ARG A 155 -7.91 -8.51 -1.94
C ARG A 155 -7.47 -9.94 -1.61
N LEU A 156 -6.42 -10.41 -2.29
CA LEU A 156 -5.85 -11.73 -2.04
C LEU A 156 -5.32 -11.86 -0.63
N LEU A 157 -4.69 -10.81 -0.12
CA LEU A 157 -4.14 -10.81 1.23
C LEU A 157 -5.25 -10.96 2.29
N LEU A 158 -6.42 -10.35 2.10
CA LEU A 158 -7.55 -10.53 3.01
C LEU A 158 -7.99 -11.99 3.09
N GLU A 159 -8.12 -12.68 1.95
CA GLU A 159 -8.46 -14.11 1.93
C GLU A 159 -7.38 -14.99 2.55
N VAL A 160 -6.11 -14.73 2.22
CA VAL A 160 -4.98 -15.53 2.74
C VAL A 160 -4.84 -15.39 4.25
N VAL A 161 -5.09 -14.19 4.79
CA VAL A 161 -5.08 -13.99 6.25
C VAL A 161 -6.20 -14.78 6.92
N TRP A 162 -7.41 -14.80 6.33
CA TRP A 162 -8.52 -15.60 6.82
C TRP A 162 -8.11 -17.08 6.92
N GLU A 163 -7.65 -17.65 5.82
CA GLU A 163 -7.23 -19.06 5.76
C GLU A 163 -6.07 -19.35 6.71
N CYS A 164 -5.15 -18.41 6.90
CA CYS A 164 -4.05 -18.56 7.84
C CYS A 164 -4.57 -18.66 9.29
N MET A 165 -5.53 -17.82 9.66
CA MET A 165 -6.19 -17.86 10.97
C MET A 165 -6.96 -19.17 11.18
N GLU A 166 -7.67 -19.65 10.16
CA GLU A 166 -8.37 -20.95 10.21
C GLU A 166 -7.40 -22.12 10.36
N ASN A 167 -6.30 -22.15 9.60
CA ASN A 167 -5.25 -23.16 9.72
C ASN A 167 -4.61 -23.14 11.12
N ALA A 168 -4.49 -21.96 11.73
CA ALA A 168 -3.99 -21.82 13.10
C ALA A 168 -5.02 -22.23 14.18
N GLY A 169 -6.24 -22.59 13.79
CA GLY A 169 -7.34 -22.88 14.71
C GLY A 169 -7.70 -21.68 15.60
N GLN A 170 -7.37 -20.46 15.15
CA GLN A 170 -7.69 -19.24 15.86
C GLN A 170 -9.11 -18.84 15.48
N ALA A 171 -9.93 -18.48 16.47
CA ALA A 171 -11.32 -18.00 16.26
C ALA A 171 -11.61 -16.70 17.02
N ASP A 172 -10.77 -16.35 17.98
CA ASP A 172 -10.94 -15.20 18.87
C ASP A 172 -9.75 -14.24 18.68
N TRP A 173 -9.82 -13.41 17.65
CA TRP A 173 -8.76 -12.44 17.30
C TRP A 173 -9.20 -10.97 17.41
N ARG A 174 -10.52 -10.72 17.38
CA ARG A 174 -11.06 -9.35 17.35
C ARG A 174 -10.77 -8.62 18.67
N GLY A 175 -10.29 -7.39 18.57
CA GLY A 175 -9.96 -6.53 19.70
C GLY A 175 -8.64 -6.87 20.41
N LYS A 176 -7.90 -7.88 19.96
CA LYS A 176 -6.66 -8.32 20.60
C LYS A 176 -5.44 -7.53 20.11
N ASP A 177 -4.43 -7.47 20.97
CA ASP A 177 -3.12 -6.88 20.67
C ASP A 177 -2.31 -7.81 19.76
N ILE A 178 -2.71 -7.85 18.49
CA ILE A 178 -2.10 -8.63 17.42
C ILE A 178 -1.53 -7.64 16.41
N GLY A 179 -0.21 -7.71 16.18
CA GLY A 179 0.46 -6.92 15.16
C GLY A 179 0.26 -7.50 13.76
N CYS A 180 0.25 -6.64 12.75
CA CYS A 180 0.16 -7.01 11.35
C CYS A 180 1.33 -6.42 10.57
N TYR A 181 2.15 -7.27 9.96
CA TYR A 181 3.32 -6.85 9.21
C TYR A 181 3.25 -7.45 7.81
N VAL A 182 3.33 -6.59 6.79
CA VAL A 182 3.23 -7.00 5.39
C VAL A 182 4.44 -6.48 4.64
N GLY A 183 5.12 -7.37 3.92
CA GLY A 183 6.13 -7.00 2.95
C GLY A 183 5.48 -6.88 1.58
N SER A 184 5.61 -5.72 0.95
CA SER A 184 5.17 -5.44 -0.41
C SER A 184 6.33 -4.91 -1.23
N PHE A 185 6.28 -5.16 -2.53
CA PHE A 185 7.17 -4.54 -3.49
C PHE A 185 6.40 -4.31 -4.78
N SER A 186 6.63 -3.14 -5.38
CA SER A 186 5.93 -2.62 -6.55
C SER A 186 4.50 -2.15 -6.28
N GLU A 187 4.18 -0.98 -6.82
CA GLU A 187 2.86 -0.34 -6.75
C GLU A 187 2.19 -0.34 -8.14
N ASP A 188 2.26 -1.46 -8.86
CA ASP A 188 1.81 -1.59 -10.26
C ASP A 188 0.36 -1.14 -10.45
N TRP A 189 -0.52 -1.45 -9.50
CA TRP A 189 -1.93 -1.07 -9.54
C TRP A 189 -2.13 0.44 -9.39
N LEU A 190 -1.32 1.09 -8.54
CA LEU A 190 -1.31 2.53 -8.36
C LEU A 190 -0.80 3.23 -9.62
N GLU A 191 0.31 2.76 -10.19
CA GLU A 191 0.85 3.27 -11.45
C GLU A 191 -0.14 3.13 -12.61
N MET A 192 -0.83 1.99 -12.69
CA MET A 192 -1.86 1.76 -13.70
C MET A 192 -3.06 2.70 -13.53
N SER A 193 -3.44 3.00 -12.28
CA SER A 193 -4.53 3.95 -11.98
C SER A 193 -4.23 5.37 -12.47
N PHE A 194 -2.95 5.75 -12.58
CA PHE A 194 -2.55 7.07 -13.11
C PHE A 194 -2.53 7.15 -14.64
N ARG A 195 -2.65 6.03 -15.37
CA ARG A 195 -2.67 6.05 -16.84
C ARG A 195 -3.92 6.72 -17.41
N ASP A 196 -5.03 6.66 -16.68
CA ASP A 196 -6.27 7.35 -17.05
C ASP A 196 -6.82 8.19 -15.88
N PRO A 197 -6.48 9.50 -15.83
CA PRO A 197 -6.92 10.39 -14.76
C PRO A 197 -8.44 10.53 -14.63
N LEU A 198 -9.20 10.27 -15.71
CA LEU A 198 -10.66 10.40 -15.68
C LEU A 198 -11.35 9.22 -14.99
N PHE A 199 -10.67 8.08 -14.88
CA PHE A 199 -11.17 6.87 -14.23
C PHE A 199 -10.55 6.64 -12.85
N MET A 200 -9.81 7.62 -12.33
CA MET A 200 -9.22 7.53 -11.00
C MET A 200 -10.32 7.48 -9.93
N SER A 201 -10.40 6.34 -9.25
CA SER A 201 -11.39 6.13 -8.21
C SER A 201 -11.15 7.01 -6.99
N ARG A 202 -12.22 7.37 -6.28
CA ARG A 202 -12.13 8.04 -4.96
C ARG A 202 -11.37 7.18 -3.94
N TYR A 203 -11.30 5.87 -4.17
CA TYR A 203 -10.63 4.92 -3.29
C TYR A 203 -9.15 4.72 -3.62
N HIS A 204 -8.59 5.32 -4.68
CA HIS A 204 -7.26 4.99 -5.19
C HIS A 204 -6.14 5.04 -4.13
N VAL A 205 -6.15 6.02 -3.23
CA VAL A 205 -5.14 6.15 -2.16
C VAL A 205 -5.17 4.94 -1.22
N PHE A 206 -6.35 4.55 -0.74
CA PHE A 206 -6.48 3.40 0.17
C PHE A 206 -6.52 2.06 -0.57
N GLY A 207 -6.84 2.08 -1.86
CA GLY A 207 -6.97 0.90 -2.68
C GLY A 207 -5.65 0.38 -3.21
N ALA A 208 -4.63 1.23 -3.39
CA ALA A 208 -3.41 0.84 -4.09
C ALA A 208 -2.09 1.16 -3.37
N SER A 209 -2.11 1.92 -2.27
CA SER A 209 -0.88 2.23 -1.53
C SER A 209 -0.42 1.08 -0.63
N ASP A 210 0.90 0.92 -0.49
CA ASP A 210 1.52 -0.14 0.31
C ASP A 210 1.08 -0.15 1.78
N PHE A 211 0.99 1.02 2.41
CA PHE A 211 0.57 1.13 3.82
C PHE A 211 -0.85 0.59 4.04
N ALA A 212 -1.69 0.55 3.01
CA ALA A 212 -3.06 0.10 3.15
C ALA A 212 -3.16 -1.42 3.29
N LEU A 213 -2.13 -2.20 2.90
CA LEU A 213 -2.11 -3.65 3.06
C LEU A 213 -2.23 -4.06 4.54
N SER A 214 -1.30 -3.62 5.40
CA SER A 214 -1.35 -3.96 6.84
C SER A 214 -2.52 -3.28 7.55
N ASN A 215 -2.77 -2.01 7.22
CA ASN A 215 -3.85 -1.24 7.85
C ASN A 215 -5.25 -1.81 7.58
N ARG A 216 -5.51 -2.27 6.36
CA ARG A 216 -6.81 -2.84 5.98
C ARG A 216 -7.05 -4.19 6.66
N ILE A 217 -6.03 -5.05 6.76
CA ILE A 217 -6.13 -6.29 7.55
C ILE A 217 -6.50 -5.96 8.99
N SER A 218 -5.75 -5.07 9.64
CA SER A 218 -6.06 -4.76 11.03
C SER A 218 -7.42 -4.12 11.22
N TYR A 219 -7.92 -3.35 10.24
CA TYR A 219 -9.28 -2.80 10.27
C TYR A 219 -10.35 -3.89 10.17
N GLU A 220 -10.26 -4.76 9.15
CA GLU A 220 -11.29 -5.78 8.87
C GLU A 220 -11.37 -6.84 9.99
N TYR A 221 -10.19 -7.27 10.46
CA TYR A 221 -10.06 -8.28 11.52
C TYR A 221 -10.07 -7.69 12.94
N ASP A 222 -10.18 -6.37 13.08
CA ASP A 222 -10.15 -5.65 14.36
C ASP A 222 -8.90 -5.94 15.23
N LEU A 223 -7.72 -5.92 14.60
CA LEU A 223 -6.44 -6.13 15.27
C LEU A 223 -5.91 -4.82 15.86
N ARG A 224 -5.52 -4.84 17.13
CA ARG A 224 -5.15 -3.64 17.91
C ARG A 224 -3.65 -3.45 18.13
N GLY A 225 -2.82 -4.34 17.60
CA GLY A 225 -1.38 -4.20 17.68
C GLY A 225 -0.77 -3.29 16.61
N PRO A 226 0.57 -3.25 16.53
CA PRO A 226 1.31 -2.44 15.55
C PRO A 226 1.03 -2.84 14.09
N ARG A 227 1.19 -1.89 13.16
CA ARG A 227 0.92 -2.04 11.72
C ARG A 227 1.93 -1.31 10.87
#